data_AF-A0A745TEK0-F1
#
_entry.id   AF-A0A745TEK0-F1
#
_cell.length_a   1.000
_cell.length_b   1.000
_cell.length_c   1.000
_cell.angle_alpha   90.00
_cell.angle_beta   90.00
_cell.angle_gamma   90.00
#
_symmetry.space_group_name_H-M   'P 1'
#
loop_
_entity.id
_entity.type
_entity.pdbx_description
1 polymer ?
#
loop_
_entity_poly.entity_id
_entity_poly.type
_entity_poly.pdbx_seq_one_letter_code
_entity_poly.pdbx_strand_id
1 'polypeptide(L)'
;MTSQKATLIGLVAIVLWSTMVGLIRGVSEGLGPVGGAAMIYSLSGLLLIFTVGLPDIRRFPGRYLIAGSVLFVSYEICLALSLGYAATRHQAIEVGMVNYLWPSLTILFAILFNGQKTNWLIVPGLLIALTGVCWVLGGENGLNPGEIISNVATSPLSYLLAFLGAFIWATYCTVTNKYARGFNGITVFVLLTAVALWFHYFLTPQPAMIFSLPVIAKLFTAALTLGFAYAAWNVGILHGNVTIKAASNLNAAGKNAEVWAAGLKYDANNIYLATTYSETLNMTTFGEDAAGDAFIANKTQNFEAVAQYQFDFGLRPSIAYLKSKGKNLGTYGDQDLVEYIDVGATYYFNKNMSTFVDYKINLLDDSDFTKAAKVSTDNIVAVGLNYQF
;
A
#
# COMPACT_ATOMS: atom_id res chain seq x y z
N MET A 1 5.83 6.87 17.46
CA MET A 1 5.27 6.63 16.12
C MET A 1 4.01 5.80 16.28
N THR A 2 2.87 6.23 15.73
CA THR A 2 1.60 5.48 15.84
C THR A 2 1.53 4.36 14.81
N SER A 3 0.75 3.32 15.09
CA SER A 3 0.68 2.14 14.21
C SER A 3 -0.01 2.41 12.86
N GLN A 4 -0.93 3.38 12.82
CA GLN A 4 -1.50 3.91 11.58
C GLN A 4 -0.42 4.58 10.71
N LYS A 5 0.43 5.45 11.29
CA LYS A 5 1.54 6.10 10.57
C LYS A 5 2.53 5.06 10.04
N ALA A 6 2.85 4.03 10.83
CA ALA A 6 3.70 2.91 10.37
C ALA A 6 3.06 2.08 9.24
N THR A 7 1.75 1.84 9.30
CA THR A 7 1.00 1.15 8.25
C THR A 7 0.98 1.97 6.95
N LEU A 8 0.75 3.28 7.02
CA LEU A 8 0.79 4.20 5.87
C LEU A 8 2.20 4.24 5.24
N ILE A 9 3.25 4.29 6.05
CA ILE A 9 4.64 4.17 5.58
C ILE A 9 4.85 2.82 4.87
N GLY A 10 4.34 1.71 5.42
CA GLY A 10 4.36 0.40 4.77
C GLY A 10 3.67 0.37 3.40
N LEU A 11 2.57 1.12 3.20
CA LEU A 11 1.89 1.23 1.91
C LEU A 11 2.73 1.99 0.86
N VAL A 12 3.56 2.96 1.27
CA VAL A 12 4.49 3.65 0.34
C VAL A 12 5.49 2.66 -0.28
N ALA A 13 5.90 1.62 0.45
CA ALA A 13 6.78 0.58 -0.10
C ALA A 13 6.14 -0.17 -1.29
N ILE A 14 4.83 -0.41 -1.26
CA ILE A 14 4.09 -1.06 -2.35
C ILE A 14 4.10 -0.17 -3.60
N VAL A 15 3.88 1.14 -3.45
CA VAL A 15 3.96 2.11 -4.55
C VAL A 15 5.36 2.14 -5.14
N LEU A 16 6.40 2.19 -4.31
CA LEU A 16 7.79 2.15 -4.76
C LEU A 16 8.10 0.84 -5.53
N TRP A 17 7.74 -0.32 -4.99
CA TRP A 17 7.93 -1.61 -5.66
C TRP A 17 7.19 -1.76 -6.98
N SER A 18 6.04 -1.10 -7.18
CA SER A 18 5.34 -1.14 -8.48
C SER A 18 6.23 -0.66 -9.65
N THR A 19 7.17 0.25 -9.39
CA THR A 19 8.14 0.75 -10.39
C THR A 19 9.41 -0.10 -10.49
N MET A 20 9.69 -0.95 -9.49
CA MET A 20 10.97 -1.66 -9.38
C MET A 20 11.19 -2.74 -10.43
N VAL A 21 10.15 -3.44 -10.88
CA VAL A 21 10.30 -4.54 -11.86
C VAL A 21 10.90 -4.02 -13.18
N GLY A 22 10.38 -2.90 -13.69
CA GLY A 22 10.90 -2.26 -14.91
C GLY A 22 12.30 -1.67 -14.72
N LEU A 23 12.59 -1.11 -13.54
CA LEU A 23 13.90 -0.56 -13.20
C LEU A 23 14.98 -1.66 -13.10
N ILE A 24 14.73 -2.74 -12.36
CA ILE A 24 15.64 -3.90 -12.26
C ILE A 24 15.93 -4.46 -13.64
N ARG A 25 14.88 -4.74 -14.44
CA ARG A 25 15.08 -5.26 -15.80
C ARG A 25 15.90 -4.30 -16.66
N GLY A 26 15.61 -3.00 -16.60
CA GLY A 26 16.31 -1.98 -17.36
C GLY A 26 17.78 -1.76 -16.95
N VAL A 27 18.18 -2.17 -15.75
CA VAL A 27 19.59 -2.22 -15.29
C VAL A 27 20.23 -3.55 -15.70
N SER A 28 19.53 -4.68 -15.51
CA SER A 28 20.00 -6.02 -15.87
C SER A 28 20.27 -6.19 -17.37
N GLU A 29 19.58 -5.44 -18.22
CA GLU A 29 19.84 -5.39 -19.68
C GLU A 29 21.20 -4.77 -20.03
N GLY A 30 21.79 -3.94 -19.16
CA GLY A 30 23.12 -3.36 -19.36
C GLY A 30 24.23 -4.00 -18.53
N LEU A 31 23.94 -4.35 -17.27
CA LEU A 31 24.92 -4.86 -16.30
C LEU A 31 24.81 -6.38 -16.05
N GLY A 32 23.98 -7.07 -16.84
CA GLY A 32 23.64 -8.48 -16.65
C GLY A 32 22.68 -8.71 -15.46
N PRO A 33 22.00 -9.87 -15.40
CA PRO A 33 21.13 -10.26 -14.30
C PRO A 33 21.77 -10.09 -12.91
N VAL A 34 22.93 -10.72 -12.71
CA VAL A 34 23.59 -10.79 -11.40
C VAL A 34 24.34 -9.49 -11.09
N GLY A 35 25.08 -8.95 -12.05
CA GLY A 35 25.84 -7.70 -11.87
C GLY A 35 24.93 -6.49 -11.64
N GLY A 36 23.85 -6.38 -12.42
CA GLY A 36 22.83 -5.35 -12.24
C GLY A 36 22.18 -5.40 -10.86
N ALA A 37 21.76 -6.58 -10.41
CA ALA A 37 21.21 -6.76 -9.07
C ALA A 37 22.26 -6.42 -7.99
N ALA A 38 23.49 -6.97 -8.08
CA ALA A 38 24.56 -6.72 -7.12
C ALA A 38 24.85 -5.21 -6.95
N MET A 39 24.86 -4.45 -8.05
CA MET A 39 25.01 -2.99 -8.04
C MET A 39 23.82 -2.29 -7.35
N ILE A 40 22.58 -2.69 -7.64
CA ILE A 40 21.38 -2.11 -7.00
C ILE A 40 21.42 -2.32 -5.48
N TYR A 41 21.63 -3.56 -5.00
CA TYR A 41 21.69 -3.82 -3.56
C TYR A 41 22.91 -3.18 -2.89
N SER A 42 24.04 -3.01 -3.61
CA SER A 42 25.21 -2.29 -3.10
C SER A 42 24.89 -0.80 -2.85
N LEU A 43 24.33 -0.09 -3.84
CA LEU A 43 23.97 1.32 -3.67
C LEU A 43 22.83 1.50 -2.65
N SER A 44 21.85 0.59 -2.63
CA SER A 44 20.74 0.62 -1.66
C SER A 44 21.22 0.36 -0.23
N GLY A 45 22.17 -0.57 -0.06
CA GLY A 45 22.81 -0.84 1.22
C GLY A 45 23.57 0.36 1.75
N LEU A 46 24.34 1.05 0.90
CA LEU A 46 24.99 2.32 1.24
C LEU A 46 23.96 3.40 1.63
N LEU A 47 22.88 3.56 0.86
CA LEU A 47 21.79 4.49 1.18
C LEU A 47 21.15 4.17 2.55
N LEU A 48 20.93 2.89 2.86
CA LEU A 48 20.37 2.44 4.14
C LEU A 48 21.32 2.71 5.32
N ILE A 49 22.64 2.65 5.13
CA ILE A 49 23.61 3.05 6.16
C ILE A 49 23.42 4.53 6.54
N PHE A 50 23.16 5.42 5.56
CA PHE A 50 22.97 6.86 5.83
C PHE A 50 21.55 7.22 6.31
N THR A 51 20.53 6.46 5.91
CA THR A 51 19.11 6.80 6.18
C THR A 51 18.52 6.05 7.39
N VAL A 52 18.82 4.77 7.55
CA VAL A 52 18.34 3.91 8.65
C VAL A 52 19.43 3.69 9.71
N GLY A 53 20.69 3.75 9.32
CA GLY A 53 21.84 3.48 10.17
C GLY A 53 22.28 2.01 10.15
N LEU A 54 23.45 1.76 10.76
CA LEU A 54 23.95 0.41 11.05
C LEU A 54 23.45 -0.03 12.43
N PRO A 55 22.64 -1.11 12.52
CA PRO A 55 22.14 -1.59 13.80
C PRO A 55 23.21 -2.34 14.60
N ASP A 56 23.13 -2.30 15.94
CA ASP A 56 23.98 -3.12 16.82
C ASP A 56 23.53 -4.59 16.79
N ILE A 57 24.10 -5.33 15.83
CA ILE A 57 23.82 -6.74 15.52
C ILE A 57 23.90 -7.63 16.78
N ARG A 58 24.72 -7.28 17.77
CA ARG A 58 24.91 -8.07 19.00
C ARG A 58 23.66 -8.12 19.89
N ARG A 59 22.74 -7.15 19.74
CA ARG A 59 21.48 -7.10 20.49
C ARG A 59 20.35 -7.92 19.86
N PHE A 60 20.55 -8.42 18.64
CA PHE A 60 19.50 -9.06 17.88
C PHE A 60 19.25 -10.48 18.39
N PRO A 61 18.00 -10.96 18.44
CA PRO A 61 17.71 -12.37 18.69
C PRO A 61 18.40 -13.21 17.60
N GLY A 62 19.38 -14.04 17.96
CA GLY A 62 20.18 -14.79 16.98
C GLY A 62 19.36 -15.64 16.00
N ARG A 63 18.22 -16.18 16.45
CA ARG A 63 17.24 -16.88 15.59
C ARG A 63 16.65 -15.98 14.50
N TYR A 64 16.32 -14.73 14.84
CA TYR A 64 15.84 -13.73 13.86
C TYR A 64 16.97 -13.31 12.92
N LEU A 65 18.17 -13.05 13.43
CA LEU A 65 19.29 -12.64 12.59
C LEU A 65 19.62 -13.70 11.53
N ILE A 66 19.70 -14.98 11.91
CA ILE A 66 19.99 -16.08 10.98
C ILE A 66 18.81 -16.32 10.03
N ALA A 67 17.60 -16.53 10.54
CA ALA A 67 16.45 -16.84 9.69
C ALA A 67 16.07 -15.67 8.77
N GLY A 68 16.10 -14.44 9.29
CA GLY A 68 15.87 -13.22 8.52
C GLY A 68 16.89 -13.03 7.41
N SER A 69 18.19 -13.19 7.70
CA SER A 69 19.24 -13.09 6.67
C SER A 69 19.08 -14.16 5.59
N VAL A 70 18.88 -15.42 5.96
CA VAL A 70 18.74 -16.52 4.98
C VAL A 70 17.51 -16.31 4.11
N LEU A 71 16.33 -16.05 4.71
CA LEU A 71 15.10 -15.88 3.95
C LEU A 71 15.15 -14.64 3.04
N PHE A 72 15.65 -13.50 3.55
CA PHE A 72 15.76 -12.27 2.75
C PHE A 72 16.74 -12.46 1.58
N VAL A 73 17.97 -12.90 1.84
CA VAL A 73 18.99 -13.08 0.79
C VAL A 73 18.54 -14.12 -0.25
N SER A 74 17.93 -15.23 0.18
CA SER A 74 17.38 -16.23 -0.75
C SER A 74 16.26 -15.66 -1.62
N TYR A 75 15.34 -14.89 -1.04
CA TYR A 75 14.27 -14.23 -1.80
C TYR A 75 14.83 -13.26 -2.85
N GLU A 76 15.75 -12.36 -2.46
CA GLU A 76 16.27 -11.36 -3.38
C GLU A 76 17.07 -11.98 -4.53
N ILE A 77 17.80 -13.07 -4.27
CA ILE A 77 18.46 -13.86 -5.33
C ILE A 77 17.42 -14.50 -6.25
N CYS A 78 16.37 -15.11 -5.72
CA CYS A 78 15.28 -15.68 -6.52
C CYS A 78 14.58 -14.61 -7.39
N LEU A 79 14.31 -13.43 -6.84
CA LEU A 79 13.67 -12.32 -7.56
C LEU A 79 14.58 -11.76 -8.67
N ALA A 80 15.85 -11.48 -8.35
CA ALA A 80 16.82 -10.96 -9.32
C ALA A 80 17.08 -11.94 -10.47
N LEU A 81 17.27 -13.22 -10.16
CA LEU A 81 17.53 -14.25 -11.17
C LEU A 81 16.29 -14.58 -12.00
N SER A 82 15.08 -14.61 -11.40
CA SER A 82 13.86 -14.87 -12.16
C SER A 82 13.59 -13.78 -13.21
N LEU A 83 13.62 -12.50 -12.83
CA LEU A 83 13.47 -11.36 -13.74
C LEU A 83 14.62 -11.24 -14.76
N GLY A 84 15.82 -11.68 -14.39
CA GLY A 84 17.00 -11.66 -15.25
C GLY A 84 17.02 -12.78 -16.30
N TYR A 85 16.59 -13.99 -15.95
CA TYR A 85 16.51 -15.14 -16.86
C TYR A 85 15.26 -15.17 -17.74
N ALA A 86 14.30 -14.26 -17.54
CA ALA A 86 13.19 -14.07 -18.47
C ALA A 86 13.71 -13.65 -19.86
N ALA A 87 13.38 -14.43 -20.88
CA ALA A 87 13.84 -14.26 -22.26
C ALA A 87 13.28 -12.99 -22.91
N THR A 88 12.04 -12.60 -22.60
CA THR A 88 11.37 -11.41 -23.14
C THR A 88 10.91 -10.46 -22.04
N ARG A 89 10.63 -9.19 -22.39
CA ARG A 89 10.01 -8.24 -21.46
C ARG A 89 8.62 -8.70 -20.99
N HIS A 90 7.85 -9.35 -21.86
CA HIS A 90 6.54 -9.92 -21.52
C HIS A 90 6.67 -11.04 -20.48
N GLN A 91 7.60 -11.96 -20.70
CA GLN A 91 7.89 -13.03 -19.76
C GLN A 91 8.41 -12.49 -18.41
N ALA A 92 9.20 -11.40 -18.40
CA ALA A 92 9.63 -10.76 -17.16
C ALA A 92 8.45 -10.15 -16.38
N ILE A 93 7.42 -9.66 -17.08
CA ILE A 93 6.18 -9.17 -16.47
C ILE A 93 5.39 -10.35 -15.87
N GLU A 94 5.18 -11.44 -16.62
CA GLU A 94 4.52 -12.67 -16.13
C GLU A 94 5.22 -13.26 -14.90
N VAL A 95 6.55 -13.34 -14.92
CA VAL A 95 7.38 -13.86 -13.82
C VAL A 95 7.28 -12.94 -12.59
N GLY A 96 7.30 -11.61 -12.79
CA GLY A 96 7.02 -10.65 -11.74
C GLY A 96 5.61 -10.80 -11.14
N MET A 97 4.62 -11.15 -11.97
CA MET A 97 3.25 -11.40 -11.54
C MET A 97 3.10 -12.71 -10.75
N VAL A 98 3.86 -13.77 -11.08
CA VAL A 98 3.94 -14.98 -10.23
C VAL A 98 4.50 -14.64 -8.85
N ASN A 99 5.45 -13.70 -8.74
CA ASN A 99 5.91 -13.25 -7.43
C ASN A 99 4.79 -12.53 -6.64
N TYR A 100 3.82 -11.86 -7.28
CA TYR A 100 2.65 -11.24 -6.60
C TYR A 100 1.67 -12.22 -5.93
N LEU A 101 1.95 -13.52 -5.87
CA LEU A 101 1.29 -14.40 -4.90
C LEU A 101 1.69 -14.08 -3.44
N TRP A 102 2.81 -13.36 -3.22
CA TRP A 102 3.37 -13.11 -1.90
C TRP A 102 2.44 -12.41 -0.89
N PRO A 103 1.56 -11.44 -1.24
CA PRO A 103 0.69 -10.78 -0.26
C PRO A 103 -0.35 -11.74 0.31
N SER A 104 -0.98 -12.52 -0.58
CA SER A 104 -1.95 -13.56 -0.21
C SER A 104 -1.29 -14.65 0.65
N LEU A 105 -0.09 -15.09 0.29
CA LEU A 105 0.69 -16.03 1.10
C LEU A 105 1.10 -15.44 2.46
N THR A 106 1.43 -14.14 2.53
CA THR A 106 1.79 -13.47 3.79
C THR A 106 0.61 -13.41 4.75
N ILE A 107 -0.60 -13.11 4.24
CA ILE A 107 -1.85 -13.17 5.01
C ILE A 107 -2.09 -14.61 5.49
N LEU A 108 -2.05 -15.59 4.60
CA LEU A 108 -2.25 -17.00 4.93
C LEU A 108 -1.27 -17.49 6.02
N PHE A 109 0.01 -17.15 5.89
CA PHE A 109 1.05 -17.55 6.84
C PHE A 109 0.92 -16.82 8.19
N ALA A 110 0.45 -15.57 8.20
CA ALA A 110 0.18 -14.85 9.44
C ALA A 110 -0.97 -15.50 10.23
N ILE A 111 -1.97 -16.04 9.54
CA ILE A 111 -3.05 -16.84 10.15
C ILE A 111 -2.48 -18.15 10.72
N LEU A 112 -1.81 -18.95 9.88
CA LEU A 112 -1.34 -20.29 10.22
C LEU A 112 -0.25 -20.31 11.30
N PHE A 113 0.72 -19.38 11.24
CA PHE A 113 1.93 -19.44 12.07
C PHE A 113 2.01 -18.35 13.16
N ASN A 114 1.30 -17.23 12.98
CA ASN A 114 1.28 -16.13 13.96
C ASN A 114 -0.04 -16.07 14.75
N GLY A 115 -1.00 -16.97 14.46
CA GLY A 115 -2.24 -17.11 15.25
C GLY A 115 -3.19 -15.91 15.11
N GLN A 116 -3.10 -15.17 14.00
CA GLN A 116 -3.98 -14.05 13.72
C GLN A 116 -5.43 -14.52 13.62
N LYS A 117 -6.34 -13.87 14.36
CA LYS A 117 -7.76 -14.20 14.34
C LYS A 117 -8.39 -13.78 13.02
N THR A 118 -9.21 -14.63 12.43
CA THR A 118 -9.86 -14.36 11.14
C THR A 118 -11.38 -14.39 11.24
N ASN A 119 -12.00 -13.69 10.29
CA ASN A 119 -13.39 -13.87 9.89
C ASN A 119 -13.38 -14.73 8.61
N TRP A 120 -14.44 -15.52 8.39
CA TRP A 120 -14.74 -16.20 7.12
C TRP A 120 -14.53 -15.30 5.88
N LEU A 121 -14.82 -13.99 5.98
CA LEU A 121 -14.61 -13.00 4.91
C LEU A 121 -13.16 -12.94 4.36
N ILE A 122 -12.17 -13.46 5.07
CA ILE A 122 -10.79 -13.53 4.56
C ILE A 122 -10.65 -14.47 3.36
N VAL A 123 -11.50 -15.51 3.26
CA VAL A 123 -11.49 -16.48 2.16
C VAL A 123 -11.94 -15.85 0.84
N PRO A 124 -13.13 -15.22 0.72
CA PRO A 124 -13.49 -14.50 -0.50
C PRO A 124 -12.56 -13.31 -0.78
N GLY A 125 -12.04 -12.61 0.25
CA GLY A 125 -11.04 -11.56 0.04
C GLY A 125 -9.74 -12.07 -0.61
N LEU A 126 -9.21 -13.21 -0.14
CA LEU A 126 -8.03 -13.85 -0.71
C LEU A 126 -8.30 -14.36 -2.14
N LEU A 127 -9.48 -14.94 -2.38
CA LEU A 127 -9.90 -15.39 -3.71
C LEU A 127 -10.00 -14.21 -4.68
N ILE A 128 -10.64 -13.10 -4.29
CA ILE A 128 -10.75 -11.88 -5.10
C ILE A 128 -9.37 -11.30 -5.40
N ALA A 129 -8.46 -11.24 -4.43
CA ALA A 129 -7.09 -10.78 -4.63
C ALA A 129 -6.32 -11.66 -5.63
N LEU A 130 -6.42 -12.99 -5.50
CA LEU A 130 -5.80 -13.94 -6.43
C LEU A 130 -6.41 -13.84 -7.83
N THR A 131 -7.75 -13.79 -7.97
CA THR A 131 -8.39 -13.59 -9.28
C THR A 131 -8.09 -12.23 -9.89
N GLY A 132 -7.88 -11.18 -9.08
CA GLY A 132 -7.44 -9.87 -9.55
C GLY A 132 -6.02 -9.92 -10.13
N VAL A 133 -5.09 -10.60 -9.46
CA VAL A 133 -3.75 -10.87 -10.00
C VAL A 133 -3.85 -11.68 -11.30
N CYS A 134 -4.68 -12.73 -11.33
CA CYS A 134 -4.94 -13.52 -12.55
C CYS A 134 -5.63 -12.71 -13.68
N TRP A 135 -6.46 -11.72 -13.37
CA TRP A 135 -7.06 -10.85 -14.38
C TRP A 135 -6.03 -9.89 -14.98
N VAL A 136 -5.22 -9.26 -14.13
CA VAL A 136 -4.12 -8.38 -14.56
C VAL A 136 -3.04 -9.15 -15.34
N LEU A 137 -2.83 -10.44 -15.01
CA LEU A 137 -2.03 -11.40 -15.79
C LEU A 137 -2.52 -11.63 -17.23
N GLY A 138 -3.82 -11.46 -17.51
CA GLY A 138 -4.41 -11.70 -18.83
C GLY A 138 -4.19 -10.56 -19.84
N GLY A 139 -3.86 -9.35 -19.38
CA GLY A 139 -3.73 -8.18 -20.27
C GLY A 139 -4.98 -7.93 -21.15
N GLU A 140 -4.77 -7.43 -22.37
CA GLU A 140 -5.85 -7.14 -23.32
C GLU A 140 -6.43 -8.41 -23.99
N ASN A 141 -5.68 -9.51 -24.02
CA ASN A 141 -6.09 -10.77 -24.66
C ASN A 141 -6.82 -11.73 -23.71
N GLY A 142 -6.84 -11.44 -22.41
CA GLY A 142 -7.30 -12.35 -21.36
C GLY A 142 -6.31 -13.47 -21.06
N LEU A 143 -6.62 -14.27 -20.03
CA LEU A 143 -5.81 -15.43 -19.67
C LEU A 143 -5.83 -16.47 -20.80
N ASN A 144 -4.72 -16.62 -21.52
CA ASN A 144 -4.50 -17.68 -22.50
C ASN A 144 -3.67 -18.82 -21.86
N PRO A 145 -4.27 -19.94 -21.42
CA PRO A 145 -3.55 -20.99 -20.70
C PRO A 145 -2.48 -21.68 -21.55
N GLY A 146 -2.68 -21.75 -22.87
CA GLY A 146 -1.71 -22.36 -23.79
C GLY A 146 -0.41 -21.56 -23.90
N GLU A 147 -0.53 -20.23 -23.90
CA GLU A 147 0.62 -19.32 -23.93
C GLU A 147 1.38 -19.33 -22.60
N ILE A 148 0.67 -19.32 -21.46
CA ILE A 148 1.28 -19.47 -20.13
C ILE A 148 2.07 -20.79 -20.03
N ILE A 149 1.50 -21.92 -20.48
CA ILE A 149 2.18 -23.22 -20.48
C ILE A 149 3.43 -23.19 -21.36
N SER A 150 3.36 -22.57 -22.54
CA SER A 150 4.51 -22.38 -23.44
C SER A 150 5.62 -21.50 -22.81
N ASN A 151 5.24 -20.41 -22.15
CA ASN A 151 6.18 -19.49 -21.51
C ASN A 151 6.85 -20.10 -20.27
N VAL A 152 6.11 -20.92 -19.50
CA VAL A 152 6.67 -21.75 -18.41
C VAL A 152 7.62 -22.81 -18.97
N ALA A 153 7.27 -23.49 -20.07
CA ALA A 153 8.11 -24.52 -20.68
C ALA A 153 9.42 -23.98 -21.29
N THR A 154 9.42 -22.73 -21.78
CA THR A 154 10.60 -22.08 -22.37
C THR A 154 11.56 -21.46 -21.35
N SER A 155 11.09 -21.09 -20.15
CA SER A 155 11.97 -20.57 -19.08
C SER A 155 11.62 -21.11 -17.68
N PRO A 156 11.60 -22.44 -17.49
CA PRO A 156 11.04 -23.08 -16.29
C PRO A 156 11.74 -22.66 -14.99
N LEU A 157 13.05 -22.41 -15.04
CA LEU A 157 13.83 -21.92 -13.89
C LEU A 157 13.36 -20.53 -13.44
N SER A 158 12.99 -19.64 -14.36
CA SER A 158 12.54 -18.28 -14.04
C SER A 158 11.21 -18.29 -13.27
N TYR A 159 10.22 -19.02 -13.78
CA TYR A 159 8.92 -19.17 -13.09
C TYR A 159 9.04 -19.92 -11.77
N LEU A 160 9.87 -20.96 -11.68
CA LEU A 160 10.10 -21.69 -10.44
C LEU A 160 10.74 -20.80 -9.36
N LEU A 161 11.73 -19.97 -9.73
CA LEU A 161 12.37 -19.04 -8.81
C LEU A 161 11.40 -17.94 -8.34
N ALA A 162 10.54 -17.40 -9.20
CA ALA A 162 9.52 -16.43 -8.78
C ALA A 162 8.46 -17.06 -7.86
N PHE A 163 8.01 -18.28 -8.16
CA PHE A 163 7.07 -19.01 -7.32
C PHE A 163 7.65 -19.30 -5.93
N LEU A 164 8.87 -19.85 -5.87
CA LEU A 164 9.57 -20.06 -4.59
C LEU A 164 9.84 -18.74 -3.86
N GLY A 165 10.18 -17.68 -4.59
CA GLY A 165 10.36 -16.33 -4.06
C GLY A 165 9.15 -15.84 -3.27
N ALA A 166 7.94 -15.98 -3.83
CA ALA A 166 6.70 -15.57 -3.15
C ALA A 166 6.49 -16.27 -1.79
N PHE A 167 6.84 -17.57 -1.69
CA PHE A 167 6.78 -18.35 -0.45
C PHE A 167 7.88 -17.95 0.55
N ILE A 168 9.11 -17.74 0.07
CA ILE A 168 10.24 -17.31 0.91
C ILE A 168 9.96 -15.93 1.50
N TRP A 169 9.41 -15.00 0.72
CA TRP A 169 9.05 -13.66 1.18
C TRP A 169 7.91 -13.66 2.20
N ALA A 170 6.84 -14.43 1.96
CA ALA A 170 5.76 -14.60 2.94
C ALA A 170 6.27 -15.21 4.26
N THR A 171 7.22 -16.13 4.17
CA THR A 171 7.91 -16.70 5.35
C THR A 171 8.78 -15.66 6.04
N TYR A 172 9.56 -14.87 5.30
CA TYR A 172 10.37 -13.76 5.84
C TYR A 172 9.52 -12.75 6.61
N CYS A 173 8.39 -12.31 6.03
CA CYS A 173 7.49 -11.34 6.65
C CYS A 173 6.92 -11.85 7.98
N THR A 174 6.46 -13.11 8.02
CA THR A 174 5.87 -13.72 9.23
C THR A 174 6.89 -14.06 10.30
N VAL A 175 8.08 -14.56 9.91
CA VAL A 175 9.23 -14.77 10.80
C VAL A 175 9.73 -13.45 11.40
N THR A 176 9.83 -12.39 10.59
CA THR A 176 10.25 -11.06 11.06
C THR A 176 9.26 -10.50 12.08
N ASN A 177 7.97 -10.50 11.76
CA ASN A 177 6.92 -10.06 12.69
C ASN A 177 6.96 -10.82 14.04
N LYS A 178 7.19 -12.14 14.01
CA LYS A 178 7.21 -12.99 15.22
C LYS A 178 8.50 -12.92 16.04
N TYR A 179 9.66 -12.79 15.41
CA TYR A 179 10.96 -12.96 16.07
C TYR A 179 11.84 -11.70 16.13
N ALA A 180 11.56 -10.65 15.34
CA ALA A 180 12.39 -9.44 15.34
C ALA A 180 12.33 -8.64 16.64
N ARG A 181 11.23 -8.73 17.41
CA ARG A 181 11.06 -8.00 18.69
C ARG A 181 11.37 -6.50 18.61
N GLY A 182 11.01 -5.86 17.49
CA GLY A 182 11.28 -4.44 17.21
C GLY A 182 12.66 -4.12 16.63
N PHE A 183 13.58 -5.09 16.52
CA PHE A 183 14.91 -4.86 15.95
C PHE A 183 14.87 -4.78 14.41
N ASN A 184 15.37 -3.68 13.86
CA ASN A 184 15.41 -3.43 12.41
C ASN A 184 16.70 -4.00 11.79
N GLY A 185 16.61 -5.16 11.13
CA GLY A 185 17.75 -5.79 10.45
C GLY A 185 18.00 -5.37 9.00
N ILE A 186 17.18 -4.48 8.42
CA ILE A 186 17.07 -4.36 6.97
C ILE A 186 18.36 -3.91 6.28
N THR A 187 19.11 -2.98 6.87
CA THR A 187 20.42 -2.52 6.38
C THR A 187 21.39 -3.69 6.25
N VAL A 188 21.42 -4.58 7.25
CA VAL A 188 22.31 -5.76 7.26
C VAL A 188 21.86 -6.78 6.21
N PHE A 189 20.56 -7.05 6.10
CA PHE A 189 20.05 -8.02 5.13
C PHE A 189 20.29 -7.58 3.68
N VAL A 190 20.08 -6.29 3.36
CA VAL A 190 20.38 -5.72 2.03
C VAL A 190 21.88 -5.77 1.71
N LEU A 191 22.75 -5.45 2.68
CA LEU A 191 24.21 -5.57 2.49
C LEU A 191 24.65 -7.03 2.30
N LEU A 192 24.06 -7.98 3.03
CA LEU A 192 24.31 -9.41 2.84
C LEU A 192 23.84 -9.90 1.47
N THR A 193 22.70 -9.41 0.95
CA THR A 193 22.25 -9.68 -0.42
C THR A 193 23.27 -9.18 -1.44
N ALA A 194 23.78 -7.96 -1.27
CA ALA A 194 24.81 -7.41 -2.17
C ALA A 194 26.08 -8.29 -2.17
N VAL A 195 26.56 -8.70 -0.99
CA VAL A 195 27.73 -9.60 -0.85
C VAL A 195 27.47 -10.97 -1.50
N ALA A 196 26.29 -11.57 -1.29
CA ALA A 196 25.94 -12.86 -1.87
C ALA A 196 25.83 -12.80 -3.41
N LEU A 197 25.27 -11.72 -3.96
CA LEU A 197 25.20 -11.50 -5.41
C LEU A 197 26.58 -11.25 -6.02
N TRP A 198 27.47 -10.50 -5.36
CA TRP A 198 28.87 -10.36 -5.81
C TRP A 198 29.62 -11.69 -5.77
N PHE A 199 29.44 -12.49 -4.72
CA PHE A 199 30.02 -13.83 -4.63
C PHE A 199 29.53 -14.73 -5.78
N HIS A 200 28.23 -14.71 -6.08
CA HIS A 200 27.67 -15.43 -7.24
C HIS A 200 28.17 -14.90 -8.58
N TYR A 201 28.37 -13.58 -8.72
CA TYR A 201 28.93 -12.92 -9.90
C TYR A 201 30.35 -13.39 -10.21
N PHE A 202 31.21 -13.51 -9.19
CA PHE A 202 32.61 -13.94 -9.38
C PHE A 202 32.78 -15.45 -9.58
N LEU A 203 31.85 -16.28 -9.09
CA LEU A 203 31.91 -17.74 -9.23
C LEU A 203 31.30 -18.28 -10.53
N THR A 204 30.44 -17.50 -11.19
CA THR A 204 29.66 -17.94 -12.36
C THR A 204 30.06 -17.11 -13.57
N PRO A 205 30.15 -17.67 -14.79
CA PRO A 205 30.32 -16.85 -15.98
C PRO A 205 29.16 -15.84 -16.13
N GLN A 206 29.49 -14.55 -16.23
CA GLN A 206 28.52 -13.46 -16.38
C GLN A 206 28.79 -12.68 -17.68
N PRO A 207 27.76 -12.07 -18.29
CA PRO A 207 27.97 -11.13 -19.40
C PRO A 207 28.76 -9.90 -18.93
N ALA A 208 29.49 -9.28 -19.86
CA ALA A 208 30.24 -8.06 -19.58
C ALA A 208 29.28 -6.91 -19.18
N MET A 209 29.64 -6.17 -18.12
CA MET A 209 28.86 -5.02 -17.67
C MET A 209 29.08 -3.80 -18.57
N ILE A 210 28.02 -3.34 -19.25
CA ILE A 210 28.03 -2.19 -20.16
C ILE A 210 27.45 -0.97 -19.43
N PHE A 211 28.33 -0.10 -18.97
CA PHE A 211 27.96 1.17 -18.33
C PHE A 211 27.63 2.23 -19.39
N SER A 212 26.35 2.55 -19.53
CA SER A 212 25.86 3.67 -20.34
C SER A 212 25.08 4.65 -19.46
N LEU A 213 25.00 5.92 -19.86
CA LEU A 213 24.29 6.95 -19.09
C LEU A 213 22.84 6.57 -18.74
N PRO A 214 22.03 5.97 -19.65
CA PRO A 214 20.69 5.49 -19.30
C PRO A 214 20.68 4.34 -18.28
N VAL A 215 21.68 3.44 -18.32
CA VAL A 215 21.81 2.33 -17.36
C VAL A 215 22.21 2.86 -15.98
N ILE A 216 23.13 3.82 -15.91
CA ILE A 216 23.55 4.48 -14.67
C ILE A 216 22.38 5.24 -14.05
N ALA A 217 21.61 6.00 -14.84
CA ALA A 217 20.42 6.70 -14.36
C ALA A 217 19.38 5.72 -13.77
N LYS A 218 19.06 4.65 -14.51
CA LYS A 218 18.16 3.58 -14.02
C LYS A 218 18.69 2.92 -12.74
N LEU A 219 20.00 2.70 -12.62
CA LEU A 219 20.64 2.12 -11.43
C LEU A 219 20.45 3.01 -10.20
N PHE A 220 20.67 4.33 -10.32
CA PHE A 220 20.42 5.26 -9.21
C PHE A 220 18.94 5.29 -8.81
N THR A 221 18.02 5.38 -9.76
CA THR A 221 16.57 5.33 -9.47
C THR A 221 16.17 4.01 -8.83
N ALA A 222 16.65 2.87 -9.35
CA ALA A 222 16.41 1.55 -8.77
C ALA A 222 16.91 1.45 -7.32
N ALA A 223 18.12 1.96 -7.05
CA ALA A 223 18.71 1.88 -5.72
C ALA A 223 18.01 2.79 -4.69
N LEU A 224 17.60 4.00 -5.09
CA LEU A 224 16.80 4.89 -4.25
C LEU A 224 15.45 4.25 -3.92
N THR A 225 14.73 3.79 -4.95
CA THR A 225 13.41 3.17 -4.80
C THR A 225 13.48 1.90 -3.95
N LEU A 226 14.47 1.03 -4.18
CA LEU A 226 14.66 -0.21 -3.42
C LEU A 226 15.02 0.06 -1.95
N GLY A 227 15.99 0.96 -1.69
CA GLY A 227 16.39 1.31 -0.34
C GLY A 227 15.24 1.91 0.48
N PHE A 228 14.52 2.88 -0.08
CA PHE A 228 13.36 3.47 0.61
C PHE A 228 12.19 2.50 0.75
N ALA A 229 11.92 1.64 -0.24
CA ALA A 229 10.87 0.63 -0.14
C ALA A 229 11.15 -0.34 1.02
N TYR A 230 12.37 -0.87 1.14
CA TYR A 230 12.71 -1.77 2.24
C TYR A 230 12.73 -1.09 3.61
N ALA A 231 13.20 0.16 3.71
CA ALA A 231 13.10 0.94 4.95
C ALA A 231 11.64 1.13 5.39
N ALA A 232 10.79 1.56 4.46
CA ALA A 232 9.37 1.82 4.70
C ALA A 232 8.59 0.53 5.02
N TRP A 233 8.85 -0.56 4.29
CA TRP A 233 8.24 -1.86 4.53
C TRP A 233 8.61 -2.42 5.91
N ASN A 234 9.87 -2.33 6.31
CA ASN A 234 10.29 -2.87 7.60
C ASN A 234 9.75 -2.04 8.78
N VAL A 235 9.55 -0.73 8.60
CA VAL A 235 8.75 0.10 9.53
C VAL A 235 7.31 -0.44 9.63
N GLY A 236 6.69 -0.76 8.49
CA GLY A 236 5.36 -1.37 8.42
C GLY A 236 5.25 -2.73 9.13
N ILE A 237 6.20 -3.65 8.93
CA ILE A 237 6.18 -4.97 9.60
C ILE A 237 6.40 -4.88 11.11
N LEU A 238 7.30 -3.99 11.56
CA LEU A 238 7.70 -3.91 12.97
C LEU A 238 6.75 -3.07 13.83
N HIS A 239 6.08 -2.07 13.23
CA HIS A 239 5.27 -1.09 13.97
C HIS A 239 3.86 -0.86 13.38
N GLY A 240 3.58 -1.37 12.18
CA GLY A 240 2.21 -1.49 11.66
C GLY A 240 1.38 -2.48 12.47
N ASN A 241 0.09 -2.59 12.14
CA ASN A 241 -0.96 -2.92 13.13
C ASN A 241 -0.67 -4.12 14.06
N VAL A 242 -0.18 -3.82 15.27
CA VAL A 242 -0.14 -4.72 16.43
C VAL A 242 -1.16 -4.19 17.43
N THR A 243 -2.08 -5.05 17.87
CA THR A 243 -3.29 -4.69 18.64
C THR A 243 -3.02 -3.77 19.84
N ILE A 244 -3.88 -2.75 19.96
CA ILE A 244 -3.79 -1.55 20.82
C ILE A 244 -3.39 -1.79 22.29
N LYS A 245 -2.50 -0.89 22.78
CA LYS A 245 -2.49 -0.23 24.10
C LYS A 245 -1.86 1.17 23.94
N ALA A 246 -2.16 2.23 24.70
CA ALA A 246 -3.31 2.66 25.52
C ALA A 246 -3.03 4.17 25.91
N ALA A 247 -3.85 4.98 26.60
CA ALA A 247 -5.14 4.79 27.27
C ALA A 247 -5.89 6.15 27.43
N SER A 248 -7.21 6.22 27.19
CA SER A 248 -8.11 7.24 27.75
C SER A 248 -9.55 6.73 27.68
N ASN A 249 -10.47 7.20 28.55
CA ASN A 249 -11.88 6.77 28.56
C ASN A 249 -12.72 7.31 27.37
N LEU A 250 -12.08 7.98 26.42
CA LEU A 250 -12.68 8.56 25.21
C LEU A 250 -12.25 7.82 23.93
N ASN A 251 -11.22 6.97 24.00
CA ASN A 251 -10.66 6.29 22.85
C ASN A 251 -11.29 4.91 22.59
N ALA A 252 -11.39 4.57 21.31
CA ALA A 252 -11.86 3.28 20.82
C ALA A 252 -11.20 2.09 21.53
N ALA A 253 -12.01 1.26 22.19
CA ALA A 253 -11.55 0.09 22.94
C ALA A 253 -11.56 -1.21 22.11
N GLY A 254 -12.08 -1.17 20.87
CA GLY A 254 -12.17 -2.33 19.99
C GLY A 254 -10.80 -2.78 19.47
N LYS A 255 -10.61 -4.10 19.35
CA LYS A 255 -9.34 -4.71 18.93
C LYS A 255 -9.09 -4.66 17.42
N ASN A 256 -10.13 -4.42 16.63
CA ASN A 256 -10.12 -4.42 15.17
C ASN A 256 -10.59 -3.06 14.66
N ALA A 257 -9.91 -2.50 13.66
CA ALA A 257 -10.45 -1.44 12.84
C ALA A 257 -11.17 -2.08 11.64
N GLU A 258 -12.46 -1.81 11.48
CA GLU A 258 -13.30 -2.43 10.45
C GLU A 258 -14.10 -1.34 9.73
N VAL A 259 -14.36 -1.52 8.44
CA VAL A 259 -15.23 -0.65 7.66
C VAL A 259 -16.01 -1.50 6.66
N TRP A 260 -17.29 -1.19 6.51
CA TRP A 260 -18.07 -1.62 5.35
C TRP A 260 -18.81 -0.43 4.76
N ALA A 261 -18.98 -0.45 3.44
CA ALA A 261 -19.70 0.58 2.72
C ALA A 261 -20.57 -0.09 1.63
N ALA A 262 -21.76 0.44 1.44
CA ALA A 262 -22.65 0.11 0.34
C ALA A 262 -23.03 1.40 -0.39
N GLY A 263 -23.10 1.36 -1.71
CA GLY A 263 -23.45 2.54 -2.51
C GLY A 263 -24.33 2.17 -3.69
N LEU A 264 -25.21 3.10 -4.06
CA LEU A 264 -26.03 3.03 -5.26
C LEU A 264 -25.71 4.24 -6.12
N LYS A 265 -25.52 4.02 -7.43
CA LYS A 265 -25.29 5.08 -8.42
C LYS A 265 -26.26 4.91 -9.59
N TYR A 266 -26.88 6.02 -9.99
CA TYR A 266 -27.65 6.17 -11.22
C TYR A 266 -27.03 7.31 -12.03
N ASP A 267 -26.75 7.06 -13.30
CA ASP A 267 -25.96 7.94 -14.16
C ASP A 267 -26.46 7.78 -15.60
N ALA A 268 -27.55 8.48 -15.92
CA ALA A 268 -28.23 8.39 -17.21
C ALA A 268 -29.14 9.60 -17.47
N ASN A 269 -29.42 9.91 -18.73
CA ASN A 269 -30.32 10.99 -19.15
C ASN A 269 -30.00 12.35 -18.50
N ASN A 270 -28.71 12.73 -18.51
CA ASN A 270 -28.18 13.93 -17.86
C ASN A 270 -28.38 14.01 -16.33
N ILE A 271 -28.93 12.99 -15.69
CA ILE A 271 -29.16 12.90 -14.24
C ILE A 271 -28.09 12.01 -13.61
N TYR A 272 -27.39 12.55 -12.61
CA TYR A 272 -26.47 11.82 -11.76
C TYR A 272 -27.03 11.79 -10.33
N LEU A 273 -27.36 10.60 -9.83
CA LEU A 273 -27.72 10.38 -8.44
C LEU A 273 -26.75 9.36 -7.85
N ALA A 274 -26.20 9.65 -6.67
CA ALA A 274 -25.47 8.65 -5.91
C ALA A 274 -25.84 8.74 -4.43
N THR A 275 -25.85 7.59 -3.75
CA THR A 275 -25.90 7.54 -2.29
C THR A 275 -24.95 6.47 -1.78
N THR A 276 -24.29 6.77 -0.67
CA THR A 276 -23.40 5.88 0.03
C THR A 276 -23.84 5.79 1.49
N TYR A 277 -23.80 4.58 2.03
CA TYR A 277 -23.89 4.34 3.46
C TYR A 277 -22.63 3.58 3.86
N SER A 278 -21.93 4.04 4.88
CA SER A 278 -20.79 3.33 5.44
C SER A 278 -20.85 3.30 6.96
N GLU A 279 -20.30 2.24 7.53
CA GLU A 279 -20.12 2.11 8.96
C GLU A 279 -18.67 1.72 9.23
N THR A 280 -18.02 2.53 10.06
CA THR A 280 -16.65 2.31 10.52
C THR A 280 -16.66 1.92 12.00
N LEU A 281 -15.75 1.04 12.39
CA LEU A 281 -15.50 0.64 13.77
C LEU A 281 -14.03 0.95 14.09
N ASN A 282 -13.79 1.66 15.20
CA ASN A 282 -12.46 1.97 15.72
C ASN A 282 -11.51 2.63 14.69
N MET A 283 -12.05 3.51 13.82
CA MET A 283 -11.30 4.08 12.68
C MET A 283 -11.47 5.60 12.50
N THR A 284 -12.67 6.15 12.71
CA THR A 284 -12.93 7.59 12.52
C THR A 284 -12.34 8.40 13.67
N THR A 285 -11.49 9.37 13.36
CA THR A 285 -10.90 10.30 14.33
C THR A 285 -11.83 11.48 14.63
N PHE A 286 -11.84 11.96 15.88
CA PHE A 286 -12.57 13.16 16.31
C PHE A 286 -11.81 13.90 17.42
N GLY A 287 -11.80 15.24 17.39
CA GLY A 287 -11.12 16.07 18.38
C GLY A 287 -9.61 15.82 18.53
N GLU A 288 -9.02 16.43 19.55
CA GLU A 288 -7.61 16.29 19.94
C GLU A 288 -7.50 16.27 21.47
N ASP A 289 -6.59 15.49 22.03
CA ASP A 289 -6.29 15.50 23.45
C ASP A 289 -5.28 16.62 23.84
N ALA A 290 -4.94 16.69 25.13
CA ALA A 290 -4.01 17.71 25.64
C ALA A 290 -2.56 17.55 25.15
N ALA A 291 -2.21 16.42 24.52
CA ALA A 291 -0.92 16.19 23.86
C ALA A 291 -0.99 16.41 22.33
N GLY A 292 -2.19 16.66 21.77
CA GLY A 292 -2.43 16.84 20.34
C GLY A 292 -2.69 15.54 19.57
N ASP A 293 -2.96 14.42 20.25
CA ASP A 293 -3.35 13.17 19.60
C ASP A 293 -4.88 13.11 19.45
N ALA A 294 -5.36 12.74 18.26
CA ALA A 294 -6.80 12.68 17.97
C ALA A 294 -7.49 11.47 18.61
N PHE A 295 -8.71 11.65 19.15
CA PHE A 295 -9.49 10.53 19.68
C PHE A 295 -10.06 9.68 18.54
N ILE A 296 -10.27 8.38 18.78
CA ILE A 296 -10.85 7.44 17.80
C ILE A 296 -12.23 6.99 18.27
N ALA A 297 -13.24 7.13 17.42
CA ALA A 297 -14.61 6.71 17.69
C ALA A 297 -14.75 5.17 17.67
N ASN A 298 -15.46 4.61 18.65
CA ASN A 298 -15.76 3.17 18.70
C ASN A 298 -16.53 2.71 17.46
N LYS A 299 -17.51 3.50 17.03
CA LYS A 299 -18.33 3.27 15.84
C LYS A 299 -18.76 4.61 15.25
N THR A 300 -18.73 4.74 13.92
CA THR A 300 -19.30 5.88 13.20
C THR A 300 -20.13 5.38 12.03
N GLN A 301 -21.27 6.02 11.81
CA GLN A 301 -22.18 5.75 10.69
C GLN A 301 -22.22 6.98 9.78
N ASN A 302 -21.81 6.82 8.52
CA ASN A 302 -21.82 7.88 7.52
C ASN A 302 -22.89 7.59 6.48
N PHE A 303 -23.66 8.61 6.12
CA PHE A 303 -24.61 8.62 5.03
C PHE A 303 -24.32 9.82 4.15
N GLU A 304 -24.21 9.57 2.84
CA GLU A 304 -24.01 10.60 1.84
C GLU A 304 -25.06 10.38 0.72
N ALA A 305 -25.62 11.47 0.23
CA ALA A 305 -26.48 11.47 -0.95
C ALA A 305 -26.16 12.69 -1.79
N VAL A 306 -26.08 12.52 -3.11
CA VAL A 306 -25.81 13.60 -4.07
C VAL A 306 -26.73 13.44 -5.28
N ALA A 307 -27.30 14.56 -5.72
CA ALA A 307 -28.08 14.68 -6.93
C ALA A 307 -27.53 15.82 -7.78
N GLN A 308 -27.34 15.57 -9.07
CA GLN A 308 -26.81 16.56 -10.02
C GLN A 308 -27.52 16.39 -11.36
N TYR A 309 -27.64 17.49 -12.10
CA TYR A 309 -28.22 17.51 -13.44
C TYR A 309 -27.29 18.23 -14.40
N GLN A 310 -26.97 17.63 -15.55
CA GLN A 310 -26.12 18.23 -16.58
C GLN A 310 -26.99 18.90 -17.64
N PHE A 311 -26.96 20.23 -17.73
CA PHE A 311 -27.54 20.93 -18.86
C PHE A 311 -26.62 20.85 -20.08
N ASP A 312 -27.23 20.82 -21.27
CA ASP A 312 -26.52 20.74 -22.56
C ASP A 312 -25.65 21.97 -22.84
N PHE A 313 -25.95 23.10 -22.19
CA PHE A 313 -25.14 24.34 -22.26
C PHE A 313 -23.94 24.35 -21.27
N GLY A 314 -23.61 23.21 -20.65
CA GLY A 314 -22.40 23.04 -19.83
C GLY A 314 -22.56 23.36 -18.34
N LEU A 315 -23.73 23.84 -17.87
CA LEU A 315 -23.98 24.00 -16.44
C LEU A 315 -24.42 22.68 -15.79
N ARG A 316 -23.89 22.39 -14.60
CA ARG A 316 -24.21 21.23 -13.77
C ARG A 316 -24.48 21.66 -12.33
N PRO A 317 -25.73 22.04 -11.96
CA PRO A 317 -26.10 22.15 -10.55
C PRO A 317 -25.94 20.83 -9.81
N SER A 318 -25.64 20.93 -8.52
CA SER A 318 -25.53 19.84 -7.57
C SER A 318 -26.19 20.19 -6.25
N ILE A 319 -26.78 19.19 -5.61
CA ILE A 319 -27.14 19.21 -4.19
C ILE A 319 -26.63 17.93 -3.55
N ALA A 320 -26.00 18.03 -2.39
CA ALA A 320 -25.59 16.88 -1.59
C ALA A 320 -25.99 17.05 -0.12
N TYR A 321 -26.13 15.93 0.57
CA TYR A 321 -26.31 15.85 2.00
C TYR A 321 -25.32 14.83 2.55
N LEU A 322 -24.55 15.22 3.56
CA LEU A 322 -23.65 14.35 4.30
C LEU A 322 -24.00 14.40 5.79
N LYS A 323 -24.11 13.22 6.41
CA LYS A 323 -24.18 13.05 7.87
C LYS A 323 -23.22 11.95 8.30
N SER A 324 -22.36 12.26 9.28
CA SER A 324 -21.46 11.33 9.96
C SER A 324 -21.79 11.36 11.45
N LYS A 325 -22.27 10.25 12.01
CA LYS A 325 -22.68 10.13 13.41
C LYS A 325 -21.76 9.18 14.17
N GLY A 326 -21.03 9.72 15.14
CA GLY A 326 -20.24 8.96 16.11
C GLY A 326 -21.15 8.34 17.18
N LYS A 327 -20.93 7.07 17.48
CA LYS A 327 -21.69 6.29 18.46
C LYS A 327 -20.82 5.93 19.65
N ASN A 328 -21.32 6.14 20.87
CA ASN A 328 -20.63 5.90 22.13
C ASN A 328 -19.23 6.56 22.24
N LEU A 329 -19.18 7.90 22.12
CA LEU A 329 -17.97 8.74 22.26
C LEU A 329 -17.66 9.04 23.74
N GLY A 330 -17.54 8.00 24.56
CA GLY A 330 -17.28 8.12 25.99
C GLY A 330 -18.35 8.98 26.70
N THR A 331 -17.91 10.00 27.43
CA THR A 331 -18.78 10.90 28.22
C THR A 331 -19.81 11.67 27.39
N TYR A 332 -19.59 11.83 26.08
CA TYR A 332 -20.46 12.62 25.20
C TYR A 332 -21.58 11.79 24.53
N GLY A 333 -21.60 10.47 24.69
CA GLY A 333 -22.64 9.62 24.11
C GLY A 333 -22.63 9.57 22.58
N ASP A 334 -23.79 9.71 21.95
CA ASP A 334 -23.95 9.72 20.49
C ASP A 334 -23.92 11.17 19.97
N GLN A 335 -22.98 11.51 19.09
CA GLN A 335 -22.79 12.86 18.57
C GLN A 335 -22.66 12.87 17.04
N ASP A 336 -23.17 13.92 16.40
CA ASP A 336 -22.93 14.14 14.98
C ASP A 336 -21.56 14.81 14.79
N LEU A 337 -20.68 14.15 14.02
CA LEU A 337 -19.29 14.56 13.78
C LEU A 337 -19.18 15.51 12.60
N VAL A 338 -20.02 15.29 11.58
CA VAL A 338 -20.16 16.08 10.37
C VAL A 338 -21.62 16.03 9.97
N GLU A 339 -22.26 17.18 9.78
CA GLU A 339 -23.57 17.22 9.13
C GLU A 339 -23.69 18.50 8.30
N TYR A 340 -23.99 18.36 7.02
CA TYR A 340 -24.19 19.51 6.13
C TYR A 340 -25.04 19.18 4.91
N ILE A 341 -25.66 20.22 4.37
CA ILE A 341 -26.17 20.25 3.00
C ILE A 341 -25.19 21.07 2.18
N ASP A 342 -24.80 20.56 1.02
CA ASP A 342 -24.02 21.29 0.03
C ASP A 342 -24.90 21.61 -1.18
N VAL A 343 -24.86 22.87 -1.63
CA VAL A 343 -25.57 23.33 -2.82
C VAL A 343 -24.54 23.99 -3.72
N GLY A 344 -24.36 23.43 -4.92
CA GLY A 344 -23.28 23.83 -5.81
C GLY A 344 -23.69 23.90 -7.27
N ALA A 345 -22.79 24.45 -8.09
CA ALA A 345 -22.90 24.44 -9.54
C ALA A 345 -21.52 24.45 -10.18
N THR A 346 -21.28 23.47 -11.05
CA THR A 346 -20.11 23.44 -11.94
C THR A 346 -20.50 23.94 -13.33
N TYR A 347 -19.73 24.83 -13.94
CA TYR A 347 -19.87 25.24 -15.33
C TYR A 347 -18.66 24.78 -16.15
N TYR A 348 -18.91 23.92 -17.14
CA TYR A 348 -17.91 23.41 -18.08
C TYR A 348 -17.78 24.37 -19.27
N PHE A 349 -16.62 25.04 -19.38
CA PHE A 349 -16.30 25.86 -20.56
C PHE A 349 -15.96 24.98 -21.77
N ASN A 350 -15.33 23.83 -21.53
CA ASN A 350 -15.05 22.78 -22.49
C ASN A 350 -14.70 21.48 -21.73
N LYS A 351 -14.29 20.42 -22.45
CA LYS A 351 -13.92 19.12 -21.84
C LYS A 351 -12.73 19.19 -20.87
N ASN A 352 -11.87 20.19 -21.01
CA ASN A 352 -10.62 20.34 -20.28
C ASN A 352 -10.67 21.44 -19.20
N MET A 353 -11.70 22.30 -19.18
CA MET A 353 -11.78 23.44 -18.28
C MET A 353 -13.19 23.65 -17.73
N SER A 354 -13.29 23.73 -16.41
CA SER A 354 -14.53 24.04 -15.68
C SER A 354 -14.28 24.97 -14.49
N THR A 355 -15.31 25.69 -14.07
CA THR A 355 -15.34 26.43 -12.79
C THR A 355 -16.46 25.88 -11.93
N PHE A 356 -16.33 25.96 -10.61
CA PHE A 356 -17.38 25.55 -9.68
C PHE A 356 -17.54 26.55 -8.54
N VAL A 357 -18.76 26.59 -8.00
CA VAL A 357 -19.13 27.32 -6.78
C VAL A 357 -19.98 26.37 -5.95
N ASP A 358 -19.51 26.05 -4.75
CA ASP A 358 -20.19 25.16 -3.80
C ASP A 358 -20.44 25.92 -2.48
N TYR A 359 -21.63 25.76 -1.91
CA TYR A 359 -22.01 26.35 -0.63
C TYR A 359 -22.43 25.26 0.35
N LYS A 360 -21.54 25.00 1.30
CA LYS A 360 -21.75 24.10 2.43
C LYS A 360 -22.49 24.83 3.54
N ILE A 361 -23.76 24.45 3.73
CA ILE A 361 -24.61 24.80 4.87
C ILE A 361 -24.37 23.78 5.97
N ASN A 362 -23.64 24.18 7.00
CA ASN A 362 -23.32 23.36 8.16
C ASN A 362 -24.57 23.24 9.05
N LEU A 363 -24.88 22.01 9.47
CA LEU A 363 -26.05 21.67 10.28
C LEU A 363 -25.67 21.12 11.66
N LEU A 364 -24.39 21.21 12.04
CA LEU A 364 -23.93 20.83 13.37
C LEU A 364 -24.33 21.87 14.42
N ASP A 365 -25.03 21.42 15.46
CA ASP A 365 -25.37 22.24 16.61
C ASP A 365 -24.14 22.63 17.44
N ASP A 366 -24.11 23.88 17.92
CA ASP A 366 -23.08 24.37 18.83
C ASP A 366 -23.24 23.75 20.22
N SER A 367 -22.31 22.88 20.61
CA SER A 367 -22.40 22.01 21.78
C SER A 367 -21.07 21.92 22.52
N ASP A 368 -21.10 21.45 23.77
CA ASP A 368 -19.87 21.20 24.54
C ASP A 368 -18.94 20.20 23.82
N PHE A 369 -19.51 19.31 23.00
CA PHE A 369 -18.74 18.39 22.16
C PHE A 369 -18.04 19.10 20.99
N THR A 370 -18.76 19.89 20.19
CA THR A 370 -18.15 20.58 19.03
C THR A 370 -17.08 21.59 19.46
N LYS A 371 -17.29 22.27 20.60
CA LYS A 371 -16.29 23.14 21.24
C LYS A 371 -15.05 22.38 21.71
N ALA A 372 -15.24 21.26 22.43
CA ALA A 372 -14.12 20.45 22.91
C ALA A 372 -13.33 19.80 21.77
N ALA A 373 -14.02 19.38 20.70
CA ALA A 373 -13.42 18.74 19.53
C ALA A 373 -12.93 19.73 18.46
N LYS A 374 -13.07 21.06 18.67
CA LYS A 374 -12.74 22.14 17.71
C LYS A 374 -13.39 21.97 16.33
N VAL A 375 -14.58 21.36 16.26
CA VAL A 375 -15.28 21.16 14.99
C VAL A 375 -15.94 22.48 14.58
N SER A 376 -15.52 23.04 13.44
CA SER A 376 -16.16 24.27 12.92
C SER A 376 -17.61 23.98 12.52
N THR A 377 -18.51 24.77 13.12
CA THR A 377 -19.95 24.83 12.82
C THR A 377 -20.27 25.88 11.76
N ASP A 378 -19.26 26.52 11.16
CA ASP A 378 -19.45 27.60 10.20
C ASP A 378 -19.87 27.08 8.81
N ASN A 379 -20.63 27.90 8.09
CA ASN A 379 -20.91 27.69 6.67
C ASN A 379 -19.68 28.03 5.83
N ILE A 380 -19.46 27.28 4.74
CA ILE A 380 -18.28 27.43 3.89
C ILE A 380 -18.70 27.66 2.45
N VAL A 381 -18.14 28.68 1.80
CA VAL A 381 -18.21 28.89 0.34
C VAL A 381 -16.89 28.41 -0.25
N ALA A 382 -16.96 27.52 -1.23
CA ALA A 382 -15.81 27.13 -2.06
C ALA A 382 -16.02 27.63 -3.50
N VAL A 383 -14.97 28.16 -4.10
CA VAL A 383 -14.93 28.52 -5.53
C VAL A 383 -13.62 28.04 -6.12
N GLY A 384 -13.64 27.52 -7.35
CA GLY A 384 -12.43 26.99 -7.96
C GLY A 384 -12.52 26.78 -9.47
N LEU A 385 -11.36 26.74 -10.12
CA LEU A 385 -11.20 26.37 -11.52
C LEU A 385 -10.48 25.01 -11.60
N ASN A 386 -10.99 24.10 -12.41
CA ASN A 386 -10.37 22.81 -12.70
C ASN A 386 -9.93 22.79 -14.16
N TYR A 387 -8.66 22.44 -14.40
CA TYR A 387 -8.05 22.34 -15.73
C TYR A 387 -7.34 20.99 -15.89
N GLN A 388 -7.65 20.25 -16.95
CA GLN A 388 -7.07 18.95 -17.28
C GLN A 388 -6.27 19.04 -18.57
N PHE A 389 -5.01 18.62 -18.50
CA PHE A 389 -4.02 18.63 -19.59
C PHE A 389 -4.19 17.43 -20.54
#